data_AF-A0A7S3QP84-F1
#
_entry.id   AF-A0A7S3QP84-F1
#
_cell.length_a   1.000
_cell.length_b   1.000
_cell.length_c   1.000
_cell.angle_alpha   90.00
_cell.angle_beta   90.00
_cell.angle_gamma   90.00
#
_symmetry.space_group_name_H-M   'P 1'
#
loop_
_entity.id
_entity.type
_entity.pdbx_description
1 polymer ?
#
loop_
_entity_poly.entity_id
_entity_poly.type
_entity_poly.pdbx_seq_one_letter_code
_entity_poly.pdbx_strand_id
1 'polypeptide(L)'
;MLRSAARRLLTNGLPGFQSASTTQFCGALSQLQLPAHLGKQGSHGPGAPVVQAKALSTSYPAHFREVSGTLSGAEDFSDMEDFEEGYDPPITYPPPQAAVGSKAPFFRANAVVDNEFKMVSLDQFKGQYVVLFFYPKDFTFVCPTEIIAFSDRAKEFAALNTQLIACSTDTEETHLAWIRTPRSKGGLGYMQIPILADTTKAISAKYGVLDPDAGVALRGLFIINPQGVVEQITINNMPIGRSVDETLRLLQAIQYVEKHGEVCPANWKPGAPTMVADPDKSLEYFATTEDTGSEAIAAKLQPITSRKEYEAAIKGDSPVVIDFYAPWCGKCRQLGPFLDELVDKYPNVKFMKIDTTHEPLEPLCAELGVKTLPAFKFFKNGKEVQEPITGYKKQLVAEAVNKMA
;
A
#
# COMPACT_ATOMS: atom_id res chain seq x y z
N MET A 1 22.46 18.41 -18.92
CA MET A 1 23.66 17.58 -19.15
C MET A 1 23.43 16.19 -18.57
N LEU A 2 22.83 15.28 -19.33
CA LEU A 2 22.86 13.81 -19.16
C LEU A 2 22.05 13.18 -20.30
N ARG A 3 22.55 13.40 -21.53
CA ARG A 3 22.31 12.56 -22.71
C ARG A 3 23.71 12.28 -23.25
N SER A 4 23.98 11.03 -23.61
CA SER A 4 25.27 10.50 -24.11
C SER A 4 26.16 9.83 -23.04
N ALA A 5 25.98 8.53 -22.84
CA ALA A 5 27.05 7.53 -22.62
C ALA A 5 26.47 6.15 -22.25
N ALA A 6 25.86 5.45 -23.21
CA ALA A 6 25.71 4.00 -23.14
C ALA A 6 25.57 3.44 -24.57
N ARG A 7 26.58 3.71 -25.40
CA ARG A 7 26.79 3.06 -26.69
C ARG A 7 28.23 2.56 -26.71
N ARG A 8 28.46 1.34 -26.23
CA ARG A 8 29.60 0.46 -26.54
C ARG A 8 29.41 -0.84 -25.76
N LEU A 9 29.73 -1.96 -26.42
CA LEU A 9 29.39 -3.37 -26.14
C LEU A 9 28.12 -3.77 -26.90
N LEU A 10 28.11 -4.60 -27.95
CA LEU A 10 29.12 -5.46 -28.56
C LEU A 10 28.75 -5.61 -30.05
N THR A 11 29.68 -5.23 -30.92
CA THR A 11 29.74 -5.67 -32.32
C THR A 11 30.60 -6.92 -32.37
N ASN A 12 30.03 -8.06 -32.74
CA ASN A 12 30.70 -9.16 -33.44
C ASN A 12 29.60 -10.01 -34.08
N GLY A 13 29.46 -9.90 -35.40
CA GLY A 13 28.51 -10.68 -36.19
C GLY A 13 29.07 -12.04 -36.59
N LEU A 14 28.16 -12.93 -36.99
CA LEU A 14 28.25 -13.89 -38.10
C LEU A 14 26.80 -14.36 -38.43
N PRO A 15 26.52 -14.89 -39.64
CA PRO A 15 25.37 -14.47 -40.44
C PRO A 15 24.28 -15.53 -40.62
N GLY A 16 23.11 -15.09 -41.08
CA GLY A 16 22.11 -15.94 -41.72
C GLY A 16 20.73 -15.80 -41.08
N PHE A 17 19.86 -14.99 -41.68
CA PHE A 17 18.58 -15.43 -42.23
C PHE A 17 17.89 -14.23 -42.87
N GLN A 18 17.42 -14.45 -44.10
CA GLN A 18 16.88 -13.45 -45.01
C GLN A 18 15.50 -12.94 -44.57
N SER A 19 15.25 -11.69 -44.94
CA SER A 19 13.97 -10.99 -44.92
C SER A 19 12.88 -11.71 -45.70
N ALA A 20 11.66 -11.75 -45.16
CA ALA A 20 10.43 -11.91 -45.94
C ALA A 20 9.37 -10.94 -45.42
N SER A 21 8.82 -10.15 -46.34
CA SER A 21 7.86 -9.07 -46.12
C SER A 21 6.44 -9.59 -45.91
N THR A 22 5.68 -8.93 -45.03
CA THR A 22 4.28 -9.24 -44.76
C THR A 22 3.37 -8.59 -45.81
N THR A 23 3.09 -9.30 -46.91
CA THR A 23 1.93 -9.05 -47.79
C THR A 23 1.41 -10.38 -48.33
N GLN A 24 0.09 -10.51 -48.38
CA GLN A 24 -0.71 -11.66 -48.87
C GLN A 24 -0.92 -12.80 -47.87
N PHE A 25 -2.14 -12.90 -47.35
CA PHE A 25 -3.06 -13.97 -47.78
C PHE A 25 -4.51 -13.57 -47.41
N CYS A 26 -5.25 -13.12 -48.42
CA CYS A 26 -6.70 -13.16 -48.46
C CYS A 26 -7.06 -14.43 -49.24
N GLY A 27 -7.87 -15.32 -48.67
CA GLY A 27 -8.28 -16.53 -49.39
C GLY A 27 -8.84 -17.64 -48.50
N ALA A 28 -10.17 -17.64 -48.40
CA ALA A 28 -11.05 -18.82 -48.32
C ALA A 28 -10.85 -19.86 -47.21
N LEU A 29 -11.85 -19.99 -46.35
CA LEU A 29 -12.38 -21.28 -45.92
C LEU A 29 -13.88 -21.15 -45.67
N SER A 30 -14.65 -21.49 -46.70
CA SER A 30 -16.04 -21.91 -46.57
C SER A 30 -16.09 -23.39 -46.22
N GLN A 31 -17.17 -23.80 -45.55
CA GLN A 31 -17.63 -25.17 -45.29
C GLN A 31 -17.03 -25.87 -44.07
N LEU A 32 -17.82 -25.90 -42.99
CA LEU A 32 -18.00 -27.12 -42.21
C LEU A 32 -19.51 -27.37 -42.03
N GLN A 33 -19.96 -28.49 -42.60
CA GLN A 33 -21.32 -29.03 -42.52
C GLN A 33 -21.63 -29.54 -41.11
N LEU A 34 -22.82 -29.21 -40.61
CA LEU A 34 -23.48 -29.89 -39.49
C LEU A 34 -24.37 -31.02 -40.03
N PRO A 35 -24.35 -32.24 -39.47
CA PRO A 35 -25.25 -33.29 -39.89
C PRO A 35 -26.64 -33.12 -39.28
N ALA A 36 -27.65 -33.21 -40.15
CA ALA A 36 -29.04 -33.33 -39.80
C ALA A 36 -29.35 -34.73 -39.27
N HIS A 37 -30.06 -34.83 -38.14
CA HIS A 37 -30.85 -36.01 -37.81
C HIS A 37 -32.30 -35.60 -37.52
N LEU A 38 -33.19 -36.12 -38.39
CA LEU A 38 -34.64 -36.08 -38.28
C LEU A 38 -35.12 -37.03 -37.17
N GLY A 39 -36.01 -36.53 -36.31
CA GLY A 39 -36.86 -37.31 -35.42
C GLY A 39 -38.20 -36.58 -35.24
N LYS A 40 -39.17 -36.89 -36.10
CA LYS A 40 -40.57 -36.43 -36.00
C LYS A 40 -41.26 -37.10 -34.81
N GLN A 41 -41.96 -36.35 -33.97
CA GLN A 41 -43.33 -36.67 -33.52
C GLN A 41 -44.06 -35.36 -33.20
N GLY A 42 -45.25 -35.19 -33.78
CA GLY A 42 -46.11 -34.03 -33.57
C GLY A 42 -47.15 -34.26 -32.47
N SER A 43 -47.65 -33.16 -31.90
CA SER A 43 -49.02 -33.06 -31.43
C SER A 43 -49.45 -31.59 -31.45
N HIS A 44 -50.62 -31.35 -32.02
CA HIS A 44 -51.27 -30.05 -32.17
C HIS A 44 -51.98 -29.63 -30.88
N GLY A 45 -51.95 -28.34 -30.56
CA GLY A 45 -52.82 -27.66 -29.60
C GLY A 45 -52.72 -26.13 -29.77
N PRO A 46 -53.83 -25.37 -29.83
CA PRO A 46 -53.87 -24.07 -30.53
C PRO A 46 -53.71 -22.84 -29.62
N GLY A 47 -53.29 -21.71 -30.22
CA GLY A 47 -53.73 -20.38 -29.81
C GLY A 47 -52.71 -19.47 -29.12
N ALA A 48 -51.76 -18.91 -29.89
CA ALA A 48 -51.07 -17.68 -29.51
C ALA A 48 -51.65 -16.51 -30.35
N PRO A 49 -52.06 -15.38 -29.74
CA PRO A 49 -52.43 -14.20 -30.51
C PRO A 49 -51.18 -13.53 -31.05
N VAL A 50 -51.09 -13.43 -32.37
CA VAL A 50 -50.11 -12.62 -33.09
C VAL A 50 -50.45 -11.15 -32.86
N VAL A 51 -49.63 -10.45 -32.07
CA VAL A 51 -49.72 -8.99 -31.95
C VAL A 51 -48.99 -8.37 -33.14
N GLN A 52 -49.75 -7.90 -34.12
CA GLN A 52 -49.25 -7.06 -35.21
C GLN A 52 -48.88 -5.67 -34.65
N ALA A 53 -47.61 -5.31 -34.70
CA ALA A 53 -47.18 -3.94 -34.45
C ALA A 53 -47.61 -3.06 -35.65
N LYS A 54 -48.68 -2.28 -35.46
CA LYS A 54 -49.15 -1.27 -36.41
C LYS A 54 -48.30 -0.02 -36.20
N ALA A 55 -47.45 0.33 -37.16
CA ALA A 55 -46.73 1.60 -37.16
C ALA A 55 -47.73 2.76 -37.26
N LEU A 56 -47.88 3.54 -36.20
CA LEU A 56 -48.61 4.80 -36.21
C LEU A 56 -47.64 5.90 -36.67
N SER A 57 -47.83 6.39 -37.90
CA SER A 57 -47.14 7.59 -38.38
C SER A 57 -47.82 8.82 -37.78
N THR A 58 -47.22 9.42 -36.75
CA THR A 58 -47.58 10.77 -36.30
C THR A 58 -46.71 11.77 -37.05
N SER A 59 -47.31 12.48 -38.00
CA SER A 59 -46.70 13.61 -38.71
C SER A 59 -46.67 14.85 -37.81
N TYR A 60 -45.47 15.37 -37.53
CA TYR A 60 -45.29 16.73 -37.00
C TYR A 60 -45.23 17.73 -38.16
N PRO A 61 -45.94 18.88 -38.12
CA PRO A 61 -45.79 19.91 -39.14
C PRO A 61 -44.50 20.70 -38.89
N ALA A 62 -43.59 20.68 -39.88
CA ALA A 62 -42.43 21.56 -39.93
C ALA A 62 -42.88 22.95 -40.40
N HIS A 63 -42.87 23.93 -39.51
CA HIS A 63 -42.90 25.34 -39.91
C HIS A 63 -41.49 25.77 -40.32
N PHE A 64 -41.18 25.66 -41.61
CA PHE A 64 -39.99 26.26 -42.21
C PHE A 64 -40.33 27.72 -42.57
N ARG A 65 -39.62 28.68 -41.99
CA ARG A 65 -39.68 30.09 -42.37
C ARG A 65 -38.56 30.32 -43.38
N GLU A 66 -38.90 30.59 -44.64
CA GLU A 66 -37.93 31.02 -45.64
C GLU A 66 -37.27 32.32 -45.20
N VAL A 67 -35.95 32.28 -45.04
CA VAL A 67 -35.11 33.49 -45.01
C VAL A 67 -34.35 33.48 -46.33
N SER A 68 -34.84 34.27 -47.29
CA SER A 68 -34.14 34.53 -48.54
C SER A 68 -32.98 35.49 -48.25
N GLY A 69 -31.81 34.93 -47.96
CA GLY A 69 -30.53 35.64 -47.96
C GLY A 69 -29.68 35.12 -49.10
N THR A 70 -29.33 35.98 -50.06
CA THR A 70 -28.38 35.68 -51.12
C THR A 70 -27.01 35.41 -50.53
N LEU A 71 -26.55 34.16 -50.55
CA LEU A 71 -25.17 33.79 -50.29
C LEU A 71 -24.34 34.10 -51.54
N SER A 72 -23.82 35.34 -51.63
CA SER A 72 -22.70 35.65 -52.51
C SER A 72 -21.41 35.29 -51.79
N GLY A 73 -20.95 34.06 -52.01
CA GLY A 73 -19.74 33.54 -51.39
C GLY A 73 -19.61 32.06 -51.69
N ALA A 74 -19.38 31.71 -52.96
CA ALA A 74 -18.76 30.43 -53.26
C ALA A 74 -17.29 30.58 -52.85
N GLU A 75 -17.01 30.32 -51.57
CA GLU A 75 -15.64 30.15 -51.13
C GLU A 75 -15.11 28.84 -51.71
N ASP A 76 -13.96 28.98 -52.34
CA ASP A 76 -13.20 27.96 -53.04
C ASP A 76 -12.78 26.89 -52.02
N PHE A 77 -13.38 25.69 -52.09
CA PHE A 77 -13.07 24.55 -51.22
C PHE A 77 -11.74 23.85 -51.58
N SER A 78 -10.82 24.56 -52.25
CA SER A 78 -9.52 24.03 -52.66
C SER A 78 -8.40 24.26 -51.63
N ASP A 79 -8.62 25.08 -50.60
CA ASP A 79 -7.66 25.31 -49.51
C ASP A 79 -7.98 24.44 -48.25
N MET A 80 -8.34 23.18 -48.46
CA MET A 80 -8.50 22.18 -47.38
C MET A 80 -7.20 21.35 -47.19
N GLU A 81 -6.04 21.99 -47.37
CA GLU A 81 -4.76 21.42 -46.97
C GLU A 81 -4.52 21.71 -45.48
N ASP A 82 -4.10 20.67 -44.75
CA ASP A 82 -3.86 20.59 -43.30
C ASP A 82 -5.08 20.38 -42.38
N PHE A 83 -5.86 19.32 -42.65
CA PHE A 83 -6.49 18.57 -41.56
C PHE A 83 -5.35 17.91 -40.77
N GLU A 84 -4.81 18.57 -39.74
CA GLU A 84 -3.75 17.98 -38.92
C GLU A 84 -4.19 16.59 -38.44
N GLU A 85 -3.52 15.56 -38.94
CA GLU A 85 -3.64 14.20 -38.42
C GLU A 85 -3.25 14.21 -36.94
N GLY A 86 -4.24 14.08 -36.06
CA GLY A 86 -4.00 13.49 -34.73
C GLY A 86 -4.07 14.39 -33.49
N TYR A 87 -4.88 15.44 -33.47
CA TYR A 87 -5.22 16.12 -32.21
C TYR A 87 -6.60 15.67 -31.68
N ASP A 88 -6.63 14.57 -30.93
CA ASP A 88 -7.77 14.23 -30.07
C ASP A 88 -7.53 14.90 -28.69
N PRO A 89 -8.30 15.95 -28.32
CA PRO A 89 -8.07 16.64 -27.05
C PRO A 89 -8.29 15.67 -25.89
N PRO A 90 -7.41 15.65 -24.87
CA PRO A 90 -7.54 14.72 -23.76
C PRO A 90 -8.84 14.97 -23.00
N ILE A 91 -9.52 13.88 -22.62
CA ILE A 91 -10.70 13.95 -21.76
C ILE A 91 -10.31 14.63 -20.45
N THR A 92 -11.03 15.68 -20.09
CA THR A 92 -10.78 16.45 -18.87
C THR A 92 -11.70 15.98 -17.74
N TYR A 93 -11.09 15.54 -16.65
CA TYR A 93 -11.79 15.12 -15.44
C TYR A 93 -11.61 16.15 -14.31
N PRO A 94 -12.52 16.20 -13.31
CA PRO A 94 -12.31 17.02 -12.12
C PRO A 94 -10.99 16.69 -11.42
N PRO A 95 -10.30 17.68 -10.83
CA PRO A 95 -9.05 17.43 -10.13
C PRO A 95 -9.29 16.58 -8.86
N PRO A 96 -8.29 15.82 -8.39
CA PRO A 96 -8.33 15.12 -7.11
C PRO A 96 -8.57 16.09 -5.94
N GLN A 97 -9.42 15.67 -5.00
CA GLN A 97 -9.85 16.45 -3.84
C GLN A 97 -9.71 15.68 -2.52
N ALA A 98 -9.66 14.35 -2.54
CA ALA A 98 -9.56 13.54 -1.32
C ALA A 98 -8.18 13.66 -0.67
N ALA A 99 -8.15 14.03 0.61
CA ALA A 99 -6.95 14.10 1.44
C ALA A 99 -7.29 13.74 2.89
N VAL A 100 -6.37 13.04 3.57
CA VAL A 100 -6.52 12.72 5.00
C VAL A 100 -6.65 14.01 5.82
N GLY A 101 -7.57 14.03 6.78
CA GLY A 101 -7.90 15.19 7.60
C GLY A 101 -8.80 16.23 6.93
N SER A 102 -9.17 16.03 5.65
CA SER A 102 -10.08 16.91 4.91
C SER A 102 -11.45 16.28 4.70
N LYS A 103 -12.47 17.11 4.39
CA LYS A 103 -13.79 16.61 4.02
C LYS A 103 -13.70 15.72 2.78
N ALA A 104 -14.34 14.55 2.85
CA ALA A 104 -14.43 13.63 1.72
C ALA A 104 -15.20 14.28 0.56
N PRO A 105 -14.73 14.12 -0.70
CA PRO A 105 -15.44 14.68 -1.85
C PRO A 105 -16.86 14.12 -1.96
N PHE A 106 -17.84 15.00 -2.12
CA PHE A 106 -19.24 14.59 -2.26
C PHE A 106 -19.44 13.69 -3.47
N PHE A 107 -20.26 12.65 -3.31
CA PHE A 107 -20.76 11.83 -4.40
C PHE A 107 -22.25 11.56 -4.27
N ARG A 108 -22.89 11.38 -5.43
CA ARG A 108 -24.26 10.91 -5.59
C ARG A 108 -24.33 10.19 -6.94
N ALA A 109 -24.70 8.91 -6.92
CA ALA A 109 -24.77 8.09 -8.13
C ALA A 109 -25.81 6.97 -7.97
N ASN A 110 -26.17 6.32 -9.07
CA ASN A 110 -26.94 5.09 -9.02
C ASN A 110 -26.05 3.97 -8.47
N ALA A 111 -26.67 3.06 -7.72
CA ALA A 111 -26.03 1.88 -7.17
C ALA A 111 -27.00 0.70 -7.25
N VAL A 112 -26.45 -0.51 -7.25
CA VAL A 112 -27.24 -1.72 -7.00
C VAL A 112 -27.26 -1.98 -5.49
N VAL A 113 -28.45 -1.99 -4.91
CA VAL A 113 -28.71 -2.23 -3.49
C VAL A 113 -29.85 -3.24 -3.38
N ASP A 114 -29.62 -4.38 -2.77
CA ASP A 114 -30.61 -5.48 -2.68
C ASP A 114 -31.20 -5.89 -4.05
N ASN A 115 -30.34 -5.96 -5.08
CA ASN A 115 -30.71 -6.23 -6.49
C ASN A 115 -31.60 -5.17 -7.17
N GLU A 116 -31.77 -3.99 -6.56
CA GLU A 116 -32.52 -2.87 -7.11
C GLU A 116 -31.62 -1.68 -7.39
N PHE A 117 -32.01 -0.84 -8.36
CA PHE A 117 -31.33 0.43 -8.61
C PHE A 117 -31.79 1.48 -7.59
N LYS A 118 -30.85 2.00 -6.81
CA LYS A 118 -31.12 3.06 -5.82
C LYS A 118 -30.08 4.17 -5.96
N MET A 119 -30.51 5.39 -5.69
CA MET A 119 -29.61 6.54 -5.67
C MET A 119 -28.94 6.63 -4.30
N VAL A 120 -27.62 6.50 -4.28
CA VAL A 120 -26.80 6.53 -3.07
C VAL A 120 -25.96 7.81 -3.07
N SER A 121 -25.89 8.49 -1.92
CA SER A 121 -25.01 9.66 -1.74
C SER A 121 -24.27 9.58 -0.41
N LEU A 122 -23.10 10.24 -0.35
CA LEU A 122 -22.31 10.29 0.88
C LEU A 122 -23.11 10.87 2.07
N ASP A 123 -23.97 11.86 1.80
CA ASP A 123 -24.78 12.54 2.81
C ASP A 123 -25.77 11.62 3.54
N GLN A 124 -26.16 10.49 2.93
CA GLN A 124 -27.06 9.51 3.57
C GLN A 124 -26.43 8.84 4.80
N PHE A 125 -25.10 8.88 4.92
CA PHE A 125 -24.33 8.20 5.96
C PHE A 125 -23.72 9.16 6.99
N LYS A 126 -24.24 10.39 7.09
CA LYS A 126 -23.87 11.31 8.17
C LYS A 126 -24.12 10.67 9.54
N GLY A 127 -23.17 10.78 10.46
CA GLY A 127 -23.24 10.11 11.76
C GLY A 127 -22.78 8.65 11.75
N GLN A 128 -22.35 8.12 10.60
CA GLN A 128 -21.79 6.77 10.45
C GLN A 128 -20.41 6.85 9.79
N TYR A 129 -19.54 5.89 10.08
CA TYR A 129 -18.32 5.76 9.29
C TYR A 129 -18.68 5.20 7.91
N VAL A 130 -17.91 5.56 6.89
CA VAL A 130 -18.04 5.01 5.54
C VAL A 130 -16.70 4.46 5.09
N VAL A 131 -16.67 3.19 4.68
CA VAL A 131 -15.56 2.62 3.92
C VAL A 131 -15.98 2.61 2.45
N LEU A 132 -15.47 3.57 1.70
CA LEU A 132 -15.65 3.65 0.25
C LEU A 132 -14.43 3.01 -0.42
N PHE A 133 -14.64 2.00 -1.24
CA PHE A 133 -13.55 1.36 -1.95
C PHE A 133 -13.85 1.20 -3.43
N PHE A 134 -12.88 1.62 -4.24
CA PHE A 134 -12.90 1.54 -5.68
C PHE A 134 -12.27 0.25 -6.16
N TYR A 135 -12.73 -0.24 -7.30
CA TYR A 135 -12.12 -1.37 -8.01
C TYR A 135 -12.11 -1.11 -9.52
N PRO A 136 -11.15 -1.69 -10.29
CA PRO A 136 -10.99 -1.36 -11.70
C PRO A 136 -12.19 -1.63 -12.59
N LYS A 137 -12.71 -2.87 -12.58
CA LYS A 137 -13.71 -3.30 -13.55
C LYS A 137 -14.45 -4.56 -13.12
N ASP A 138 -15.75 -4.61 -13.43
CA ASP A 138 -16.59 -5.80 -13.35
C ASP A 138 -16.05 -6.95 -14.24
N PHE A 139 -16.40 -8.20 -13.90
CA PHE A 139 -16.02 -9.41 -14.64
C PHE A 139 -14.50 -9.60 -14.86
N THR A 140 -13.69 -9.16 -13.89
CA THR A 140 -12.23 -9.37 -13.87
C THR A 140 -11.80 -10.32 -12.73
N PHE A 141 -10.49 -10.51 -12.53
CA PHE A 141 -9.96 -11.59 -11.70
C PHE A 141 -9.88 -11.27 -10.20
N VAL A 142 -9.25 -10.16 -9.81
CA VAL A 142 -9.02 -9.80 -8.39
C VAL A 142 -10.21 -9.06 -7.79
N CYS A 143 -10.94 -8.26 -8.57
CA CYS A 143 -12.09 -7.49 -8.09
C CYS A 143 -13.18 -8.31 -7.38
N PRO A 144 -13.63 -9.48 -7.88
CA PRO A 144 -14.69 -10.23 -7.20
C PRO A 144 -14.23 -10.74 -5.83
N THR A 145 -12.95 -11.08 -5.65
CA THR A 145 -12.46 -11.59 -4.37
C THR A 145 -12.53 -10.53 -3.27
N GLU A 146 -12.22 -9.27 -3.59
CA GLU A 146 -12.30 -8.15 -2.64
C GLU A 146 -13.76 -7.82 -2.28
N ILE A 147 -14.63 -7.65 -3.29
CA ILE A 147 -16.02 -7.26 -3.08
C ILE A 147 -16.76 -8.33 -2.27
N ILE A 148 -16.53 -9.61 -2.59
CA ILE A 148 -17.06 -10.74 -1.84
C ILE A 148 -16.55 -10.74 -0.38
N ALA A 149 -15.25 -10.55 -0.16
CA ALA A 149 -14.68 -10.58 1.18
C ALA A 149 -15.22 -9.45 2.08
N PHE A 150 -15.42 -8.25 1.53
CA PHE A 150 -16.07 -7.15 2.23
C PHE A 150 -17.56 -7.42 2.46
N SER A 151 -18.27 -7.90 1.44
CA SER A 151 -19.71 -8.21 1.54
C SER A 151 -19.98 -9.29 2.60
N ASP A 152 -19.21 -10.38 2.61
CA ASP A 152 -19.42 -11.49 3.55
C ASP A 152 -19.20 -11.05 5.02
N ARG A 153 -18.32 -10.07 5.23
CA ARG A 153 -18.00 -9.49 6.55
C ARG A 153 -18.74 -8.18 6.86
N ALA A 154 -19.70 -7.77 6.03
CA ALA A 154 -20.41 -6.50 6.19
C ALA A 154 -21.05 -6.31 7.58
N LYS A 155 -21.45 -7.41 8.24
CA LYS A 155 -22.01 -7.37 9.60
C LYS A 155 -21.01 -6.91 10.66
N GLU A 156 -19.73 -7.22 10.51
CA GLU A 156 -18.67 -6.75 11.42
C GLU A 156 -18.51 -5.23 11.35
N PHE A 157 -18.57 -4.67 10.15
CA PHE A 157 -18.53 -3.23 9.92
C PHE A 157 -19.81 -2.54 10.41
N ALA A 158 -20.98 -3.12 10.14
CA ALA A 158 -22.26 -2.60 10.62
C ALA A 158 -22.31 -2.54 12.17
N ALA A 159 -21.76 -3.54 12.86
CA ALA A 159 -21.65 -3.55 14.32
C ALA A 159 -20.77 -2.41 14.87
N LEU A 160 -19.87 -1.88 14.04
CA LEU A 160 -19.03 -0.70 14.33
C LEU A 160 -19.62 0.59 13.75
N ASN A 161 -20.94 0.65 13.50
CA ASN A 161 -21.62 1.82 12.91
C ASN A 161 -20.96 2.30 11.60
N THR A 162 -20.62 1.35 10.72
CA THR A 162 -19.89 1.60 9.48
C THR A 162 -20.60 1.05 8.25
N GLN A 163 -20.77 1.89 7.23
CA GLN A 163 -21.28 1.50 5.92
C GLN A 163 -20.12 1.16 4.97
N LEU A 164 -20.18 -0.01 4.33
CA LEU A 164 -19.29 -0.37 3.22
C LEU A 164 -19.91 0.03 1.88
N ILE A 165 -19.14 0.58 0.95
CA ILE A 165 -19.60 0.93 -0.40
C ILE A 165 -18.51 0.55 -1.41
N ALA A 166 -18.85 -0.30 -2.38
CA ALA A 166 -17.99 -0.59 -3.53
C ALA A 166 -18.30 0.40 -4.66
N CYS A 167 -17.31 0.75 -5.47
CA CYS A 167 -17.49 1.68 -6.61
C CYS A 167 -16.59 1.27 -7.78
N SER A 168 -17.13 1.28 -9.01
CA SER A 168 -16.31 1.28 -10.22
C SER A 168 -16.89 2.23 -11.27
N THR A 169 -16.20 2.31 -12.41
CA THR A 169 -16.60 3.12 -13.56
C THR A 169 -17.60 2.40 -14.48
N ASP A 170 -18.05 1.19 -14.12
CA ASP A 170 -19.08 0.43 -14.85
C ASP A 170 -20.49 1.03 -14.58
N THR A 171 -21.51 0.48 -15.24
CA THR A 171 -22.91 0.91 -15.05
C THR A 171 -23.64 0.03 -14.04
N GLU A 172 -24.74 0.52 -13.47
CA GLU A 172 -25.58 -0.24 -12.54
C GLU A 172 -26.17 -1.52 -13.17
N GLU A 173 -26.43 -1.54 -14.48
CA GLU A 173 -26.87 -2.75 -15.18
C GLU A 173 -25.77 -3.81 -15.23
N THR A 174 -24.52 -3.38 -15.42
CA THR A 174 -23.35 -4.26 -15.42
C THR A 174 -23.15 -4.88 -14.04
N HIS A 175 -23.25 -4.06 -12.99
CA HIS A 175 -23.20 -4.53 -11.60
C HIS A 175 -24.31 -5.56 -11.30
N LEU A 176 -25.55 -5.28 -11.72
CA LEU A 176 -26.67 -6.20 -11.50
C LEU A 176 -26.49 -7.52 -12.25
N ALA A 177 -25.96 -7.49 -13.48
CA ALA A 177 -25.62 -8.70 -14.22
C ALA A 177 -24.52 -9.51 -13.51
N TRP A 178 -23.53 -8.83 -12.92
CA TRP A 178 -22.43 -9.48 -12.21
C TRP A 178 -22.85 -10.08 -10.88
N ILE A 179 -23.73 -9.41 -10.13
CA ILE A 179 -24.40 -9.91 -8.93
C ILE A 179 -25.22 -11.18 -9.24
N ARG A 180 -25.94 -11.19 -10.37
CA ARG A 180 -26.71 -12.35 -10.83
C ARG A 180 -25.85 -13.51 -11.35
N THR A 181 -24.57 -13.28 -11.57
CA THR A 181 -23.63 -14.34 -11.97
C THR A 181 -23.17 -15.12 -10.73
N PRO A 182 -23.21 -16.46 -10.72
CA PRO A 182 -22.73 -17.26 -9.60
C PRO A 182 -21.23 -17.06 -9.33
N ARG A 183 -20.82 -17.08 -8.05
CA ARG A 183 -19.41 -16.99 -7.64
C ARG A 183 -18.51 -18.03 -8.32
N SER A 184 -19.01 -19.25 -8.52
CA SER A 184 -18.30 -20.34 -9.22
C SER A 184 -18.01 -20.05 -10.70
N LYS A 185 -18.65 -19.03 -11.28
CA LYS A 185 -18.42 -18.55 -12.64
C LYS A 185 -17.76 -17.16 -12.67
N GLY A 186 -17.12 -16.74 -11.57
CA GLY A 186 -16.48 -15.43 -11.45
C GLY A 186 -17.44 -14.26 -11.22
N GLY A 187 -18.70 -14.54 -10.85
CA GLY A 187 -19.66 -13.52 -10.41
C GLY A 187 -19.56 -13.18 -8.93
N LEU A 188 -20.44 -12.30 -8.45
CA LEU A 188 -20.46 -11.88 -7.05
C LEU A 188 -21.45 -12.69 -6.18
N GLY A 189 -22.58 -13.11 -6.76
CA GLY A 189 -23.72 -13.59 -5.98
C GLY A 189 -24.39 -12.47 -5.17
N TYR A 190 -25.26 -12.83 -4.21
CA TYR A 190 -25.95 -11.85 -3.35
C TYR A 190 -24.94 -10.99 -2.57
N MET A 191 -25.12 -9.67 -2.62
CA MET A 191 -24.26 -8.67 -1.98
C MET A 191 -24.99 -7.98 -0.83
N GLN A 192 -24.30 -7.85 0.31
CA GLN A 192 -24.78 -7.13 1.50
C GLN A 192 -24.39 -5.64 1.48
N ILE A 193 -23.72 -5.19 0.42
CA ILE A 193 -23.17 -3.84 0.28
C ILE A 193 -23.63 -3.22 -1.04
N PRO A 194 -23.86 -1.90 -1.08
CA PRO A 194 -24.11 -1.18 -2.31
C PRO A 194 -22.89 -1.23 -3.25
N ILE A 195 -23.15 -1.39 -4.55
CA ILE A 195 -22.16 -1.21 -5.62
C ILE A 195 -22.56 0.01 -6.45
N LEU A 196 -21.78 1.08 -6.32
CA LEU A 196 -21.99 2.39 -6.91
C LEU A 196 -21.42 2.46 -8.34
N ALA A 197 -22.23 2.97 -9.27
CA ALA A 197 -21.86 3.14 -10.67
C ALA A 197 -21.34 4.58 -10.93
N ASP A 198 -20.02 4.73 -11.08
CA ASP A 198 -19.37 5.98 -11.47
C ASP A 198 -19.16 6.05 -12.98
N THR A 199 -20.25 5.94 -13.75
CA THR A 199 -20.19 5.89 -15.23
C THR A 199 -19.49 7.11 -15.84
N THR A 200 -19.63 8.28 -15.18
CA THR A 200 -18.99 9.54 -15.58
C THR A 200 -17.51 9.64 -15.24
N LYS A 201 -16.99 8.73 -14.41
CA LYS A 201 -15.62 8.72 -13.84
C LYS A 201 -15.31 9.91 -12.93
N ALA A 202 -16.27 10.80 -12.70
CA ALA A 202 -16.09 12.02 -11.92
C ALA A 202 -15.87 11.72 -10.43
N ILE A 203 -16.46 10.64 -9.89
CA ILE A 203 -16.24 10.26 -8.49
C ILE A 203 -14.81 9.74 -8.33
N SER A 204 -14.39 8.80 -9.19
CA SER A 204 -13.04 8.24 -9.22
C SER A 204 -11.97 9.33 -9.40
N ALA A 205 -12.24 10.33 -10.26
CA ALA A 205 -11.36 11.48 -10.45
C ALA A 205 -11.25 12.36 -9.19
N LYS A 206 -12.38 12.73 -8.57
CA LYS A 206 -12.39 13.52 -7.32
C LYS A 206 -11.69 12.80 -6.17
N TYR A 207 -11.77 11.47 -6.12
CA TYR A 207 -11.06 10.65 -5.14
C TYR A 207 -9.59 10.37 -5.53
N GLY A 208 -9.13 10.84 -6.69
CA GLY A 208 -7.74 10.73 -7.13
C GLY A 208 -7.31 9.32 -7.51
N VAL A 209 -8.26 8.47 -7.88
CA VAL A 209 -8.01 7.06 -8.18
C VAL A 209 -8.31 6.70 -9.64
N LEU A 210 -8.79 7.63 -10.45
CA LEU A 210 -9.00 7.39 -11.88
C LEU A 210 -7.67 7.31 -12.62
N ASP A 211 -7.48 6.23 -13.38
CA ASP A 211 -6.55 6.18 -14.50
C ASP A 211 -7.26 6.79 -15.73
N PRO A 212 -6.87 7.99 -16.18
CA PRO A 212 -7.59 8.70 -17.24
C PRO A 212 -7.40 8.06 -18.62
N ASP A 213 -6.28 7.36 -18.84
CA ASP A 213 -5.95 6.72 -20.10
C ASP A 213 -6.70 5.38 -20.24
N ALA A 214 -6.78 4.63 -19.13
CA ALA A 214 -7.49 3.35 -19.10
C ALA A 214 -9.00 3.51 -18.82
N GLY A 215 -9.44 4.65 -18.30
CA GLY A 215 -10.83 4.94 -17.97
C GLY A 215 -11.38 4.07 -16.83
N VAL A 216 -10.52 3.63 -15.91
CA VAL A 216 -10.87 2.76 -14.77
C VAL A 216 -10.27 3.29 -13.48
N ALA A 217 -10.85 2.91 -12.34
CA ALA A 217 -10.28 3.27 -11.04
C ALA A 217 -9.16 2.30 -10.61
N LEU A 218 -8.10 2.83 -9.98
CA LEU A 218 -7.17 2.06 -9.17
C LEU A 218 -7.89 1.48 -7.94
N ARG A 219 -7.22 0.57 -7.22
CA ARG A 219 -7.76 -0.05 -5.99
C ARG A 219 -7.61 0.89 -4.79
N GLY A 220 -8.32 2.02 -4.84
CA GLY A 220 -8.38 2.99 -3.75
C GLY A 220 -9.40 2.60 -2.69
N LEU A 221 -9.09 2.78 -1.41
CA LEU A 221 -9.97 2.59 -0.28
C LEU A 221 -9.84 3.81 0.65
N PHE A 222 -10.98 4.29 1.11
CA PHE A 222 -11.10 5.48 1.96
C PHE A 222 -11.93 5.12 3.18
N ILE A 223 -11.40 5.40 4.38
CA ILE A 223 -12.18 5.37 5.62
C ILE A 223 -12.57 6.82 5.94
N ILE A 224 -13.88 7.07 6.03
CA ILE A 224 -14.48 8.39 6.25
C ILE A 224 -15.21 8.35 7.58
N ASN A 225 -14.97 9.34 8.45
CA ASN A 225 -15.59 9.42 9.77
C ASN A 225 -17.05 9.93 9.73
N PRO A 226 -17.79 9.87 10.86
CA PRO A 226 -19.18 10.35 10.95
C PRO A 226 -19.40 11.82 10.56
N GLN A 227 -18.37 12.64 10.64
CA GLN A 227 -18.37 14.05 10.26
C GLN A 227 -18.03 14.24 8.78
N GLY A 228 -17.77 13.17 8.03
CA GLY A 228 -17.43 13.21 6.61
C GLY A 228 -15.98 13.61 6.34
N VAL A 229 -15.06 13.42 7.28
CA VAL A 229 -13.62 13.65 7.11
C VAL A 229 -12.94 12.33 6.72
N VAL A 230 -12.00 12.38 5.77
CA VAL A 230 -11.19 11.21 5.39
C VAL A 230 -10.13 10.96 6.46
N GLU A 231 -10.17 9.79 7.09
CA GLU A 231 -9.22 9.39 8.13
C GLU A 231 -8.06 8.56 7.56
N GLN A 232 -8.32 7.82 6.48
CA GLN A 232 -7.35 6.87 5.95
C GLN A 232 -7.55 6.66 4.44
N ILE A 233 -6.44 6.54 3.71
CA ILE A 233 -6.41 6.25 2.28
C ILE A 233 -5.41 5.11 2.00
N THR A 234 -5.87 4.04 1.35
CA THR A 234 -5.01 2.97 0.79
C THR A 234 -5.22 2.91 -0.71
N ILE A 235 -4.15 2.99 -1.51
CA ILE A 235 -4.23 2.84 -2.97
C ILE A 235 -3.27 1.74 -3.40
N ASN A 236 -3.84 0.64 -3.90
CA ASN A 236 -3.06 -0.43 -4.51
C ASN A 236 -3.06 -0.30 -6.03
N ASN A 237 -1.96 -0.72 -6.65
CA ASN A 237 -1.93 -0.93 -8.10
C ASN A 237 -2.83 -2.15 -8.48
N MET A 238 -3.25 -2.24 -9.74
CA MET A 238 -4.27 -3.18 -10.23
C MET A 238 -4.07 -4.67 -9.86
N PRO A 239 -2.86 -5.26 -9.84
CA PRO A 239 -2.72 -6.69 -9.58
C PRO A 239 -2.75 -7.08 -8.09
N ILE A 240 -2.78 -6.10 -7.16
CA ILE A 240 -2.59 -6.35 -5.72
C ILE A 240 -3.89 -6.12 -4.96
N GLY A 241 -4.52 -7.19 -4.47
CA GLY A 241 -5.71 -7.09 -3.61
C GLY A 241 -5.42 -6.49 -2.23
N ARG A 242 -6.46 -5.92 -1.61
CA ARG A 242 -6.42 -5.33 -0.25
C ARG A 242 -6.76 -6.37 0.82
N SER A 243 -6.47 -6.03 2.07
CA SER A 243 -6.80 -6.82 3.25
C SER A 243 -8.01 -6.24 3.98
N VAL A 244 -9.08 -7.02 4.10
CA VAL A 244 -10.27 -6.65 4.89
C VAL A 244 -9.92 -6.56 6.39
N ASP A 245 -9.01 -7.41 6.87
CA ASP A 245 -8.55 -7.39 8.27
C ASP A 245 -7.84 -6.09 8.62
N GLU A 246 -7.02 -5.56 7.70
CA GLU A 246 -6.33 -4.30 7.94
C GLU A 246 -7.30 -3.13 7.90
N THR A 247 -8.28 -3.13 7.00
CA THR A 247 -9.35 -2.13 7.00
C THR A 247 -10.13 -2.14 8.31
N LEU A 248 -10.48 -3.33 8.82
CA LEU A 248 -11.18 -3.46 10.11
C LEU A 248 -10.32 -2.98 11.27
N ARG A 249 -9.03 -3.34 11.30
CA ARG A 249 -8.07 -2.90 12.32
C ARG A 249 -7.93 -1.38 12.34
N LEU A 250 -7.78 -0.75 11.17
CA LEU A 250 -7.67 0.70 11.03
C LEU A 250 -8.95 1.41 11.49
N LEU A 251 -10.12 0.91 11.09
CA LEU A 251 -11.42 1.43 11.55
C LEU A 251 -11.52 1.40 13.08
N GLN A 252 -11.18 0.27 13.70
CA GLN A 252 -11.19 0.12 15.16
C GLN A 252 -10.19 1.05 15.84
N ALA A 253 -9.00 1.25 15.26
CA ALA A 253 -8.01 2.18 15.78
C ALA A 253 -8.49 3.63 15.72
N ILE A 254 -9.09 4.05 14.59
CA ILE A 254 -9.68 5.38 14.42
C ILE A 254 -10.76 5.62 15.48
N GLN A 255 -11.69 4.67 15.64
CA GLN A 255 -12.74 4.75 16.67
C GLN A 255 -12.19 4.79 18.09
N TYR A 256 -11.11 4.05 18.36
CA TYR A 256 -10.46 4.07 19.67
C TYR A 256 -9.87 5.45 19.97
N VAL A 257 -9.09 6.01 19.04
CA VAL A 257 -8.46 7.34 19.20
C VAL A 257 -9.52 8.42 19.40
N GLU A 258 -10.60 8.42 18.61
CA GLU A 258 -11.69 9.39 18.75
C GLU A 258 -12.37 9.30 20.14
N LYS A 259 -12.55 8.09 20.65
CA LYS A 259 -13.23 7.86 21.93
C LYS A 259 -12.35 8.12 23.16
N HIS A 260 -11.06 7.79 23.09
CA HIS A 260 -10.17 7.75 24.25
C HIS A 260 -9.17 8.91 24.30
N GLY A 261 -8.87 9.57 23.18
CA GLY A 261 -7.88 10.65 23.11
C GLY A 261 -6.42 10.17 23.28
N GLU A 262 -6.19 8.86 23.25
CA GLU A 262 -4.88 8.21 23.20
C GLU A 262 -4.45 7.98 21.75
N VAL A 263 -3.22 7.51 21.55
CA VAL A 263 -2.72 7.07 20.23
C VAL A 263 -2.45 5.58 20.18
N CYS A 264 -2.69 5.00 19.00
CA CYS A 264 -2.47 3.58 18.72
C CYS A 264 -1.06 3.37 18.13
N PRO A 265 -0.18 2.57 18.77
CA PRO A 265 1.15 2.24 18.23
C PRO A 265 1.11 1.42 16.93
N ALA A 266 2.29 1.20 16.36
CA ALA A 266 2.45 0.33 15.19
C ALA A 266 1.90 -1.08 15.47
N ASN A 267 1.20 -1.66 14.50
CA ASN A 267 0.57 -2.99 14.58
C ASN A 267 -0.50 -3.14 15.69
N TRP A 268 -0.99 -2.03 16.27
CA TRP A 268 -2.02 -2.06 17.31
C TRP A 268 -3.27 -2.81 16.85
N LYS A 269 -3.82 -3.62 17.74
CA LYS A 269 -5.10 -4.33 17.62
C LYS A 269 -5.93 -4.09 18.89
N PRO A 270 -7.26 -4.26 18.84
CA PRO A 270 -8.10 -4.12 20.03
C PRO A 270 -7.57 -4.94 21.22
N GLY A 271 -7.43 -4.28 22.38
CA GLY A 271 -6.88 -4.87 23.60
C GLY A 271 -5.36 -4.76 23.76
N ALA A 272 -4.63 -4.32 22.72
CA ALA A 272 -3.19 -4.04 22.84
C ALA A 272 -2.93 -2.70 23.56
N PRO A 273 -1.75 -2.54 24.19
CA PRO A 273 -1.38 -1.29 24.86
C PRO A 273 -1.39 -0.10 23.90
N THR A 274 -1.80 1.05 24.44
CA THR A 274 -1.88 2.35 23.78
C THR A 274 -0.95 3.34 24.48
N MET A 275 -0.81 4.54 23.91
CA MET A 275 0.09 5.56 24.43
C MET A 275 -0.65 6.89 24.56
N VAL A 276 -0.39 7.59 25.66
CA VAL A 276 -0.85 8.99 25.82
C VAL A 276 0.08 9.89 25.02
N ALA A 277 -0.49 10.78 24.20
CA ALA A 277 0.27 11.73 23.38
C ALA A 277 0.83 12.91 24.22
N ASP A 278 1.64 12.58 25.21
CA ASP A 278 2.31 13.52 26.12
C ASP A 278 3.74 13.00 26.39
N PRO A 279 4.78 13.84 26.33
CA PRO A 279 6.17 13.39 26.45
C PRO A 279 6.44 12.57 27.71
N ASP A 280 5.95 13.02 28.87
CA ASP A 280 6.22 12.38 30.16
C ASP A 280 5.37 11.11 30.34
N LYS A 281 4.08 11.19 30.01
CA LYS A 281 3.16 10.03 30.16
C LYS A 281 3.45 8.93 29.15
N SER A 282 4.02 9.26 27.99
CA SER A 282 4.40 8.25 26.99
C SER A 282 5.44 7.25 27.50
N LEU A 283 6.24 7.65 28.51
CA LEU A 283 7.27 6.79 29.12
C LEU A 283 6.66 5.54 29.78
N GLU A 284 5.41 5.60 30.25
CA GLU A 284 4.71 4.42 30.80
C GLU A 284 4.55 3.32 29.74
N TYR A 285 4.24 3.71 28.49
CA TYR A 285 4.17 2.77 27.37
C TYR A 285 5.57 2.23 27.03
N PHE A 286 6.57 3.10 26.88
CA PHE A 286 7.93 2.68 26.50
C PHE A 286 8.62 1.80 27.54
N ALA A 287 8.30 1.98 28.83
CA ALA A 287 8.79 1.12 29.90
C ALA A 287 8.32 -0.34 29.77
N THR A 288 7.25 -0.60 29.01
CA THR A 288 6.76 -1.96 28.73
C THR A 288 7.37 -2.59 27.47
N THR A 289 8.11 -1.81 26.67
CA THR A 289 8.76 -2.32 25.47
C THR A 289 10.12 -2.93 25.81
N GLU A 290 10.38 -4.16 25.36
CA GLU A 290 11.65 -4.85 25.61
C GLU A 290 12.83 -4.10 24.99
N ASP A 291 13.83 -3.75 25.81
CA ASP A 291 15.12 -3.23 25.34
C ASP A 291 15.96 -4.37 24.74
N THR A 292 15.65 -4.72 23.50
CA THR A 292 16.35 -5.78 22.75
C THR A 292 17.83 -5.46 22.43
N GLY A 293 18.36 -4.34 22.92
CA GLY A 293 19.70 -3.85 22.58
C GLY A 293 20.82 -4.16 23.58
N SER A 294 20.54 -4.37 24.88
CA SER A 294 21.59 -4.34 25.91
C SER A 294 22.18 -5.73 26.24
N GLU A 295 21.38 -6.79 26.22
CA GLU A 295 21.84 -8.12 26.71
C GLU A 295 22.69 -8.91 25.69
N ALA A 296 22.53 -8.69 24.38
CA ALA A 296 23.15 -9.54 23.35
C ALA A 296 24.53 -9.06 22.83
N ILE A 297 25.05 -7.91 23.29
CA ILE A 297 26.32 -7.36 22.78
C ILE A 297 27.49 -7.97 23.54
N ALA A 298 28.31 -8.79 22.85
CA ALA A 298 29.48 -9.47 23.42
C ALA A 298 29.10 -10.33 24.64
N ALA A 299 28.44 -11.45 24.39
CA ALA A 299 27.73 -12.22 25.42
C ALA A 299 28.68 -12.83 26.47
N LYS A 300 29.96 -13.02 26.14
CA LYS A 300 30.95 -13.59 27.07
C LYS A 300 31.65 -12.54 27.94
N LEU A 301 31.47 -11.25 27.64
CA LEU A 301 32.06 -10.17 28.44
C LEU A 301 31.27 -9.95 29.73
N GLN A 302 32.00 -9.81 30.83
CA GLN A 302 31.39 -9.58 32.14
C GLN A 302 30.87 -8.13 32.22
N PRO A 303 29.57 -7.89 32.45
CA PRO A 303 29.05 -6.54 32.60
C PRO A 303 29.55 -5.91 33.90
N ILE A 304 29.94 -4.64 33.82
CA ILE A 304 30.16 -3.76 34.98
C ILE A 304 28.93 -2.87 35.08
N THR A 305 28.27 -2.90 36.23
CA THR A 305 27.02 -2.16 36.50
C THR A 305 27.20 -1.04 37.52
N SER A 306 28.31 -1.01 38.26
CA SER A 306 28.60 0.02 39.26
C SER A 306 30.06 0.46 39.28
N ARG A 307 30.31 1.69 39.78
CA ARG A 307 31.68 2.21 39.99
C ARG A 307 32.52 1.29 40.88
N LYS A 308 31.91 0.68 41.89
CA LYS A 308 32.60 -0.24 42.81
C LYS A 308 33.11 -1.48 42.07
N GLU A 309 32.32 -2.03 41.15
CA GLU A 309 32.74 -3.15 40.30
C GLU A 309 33.87 -2.76 39.35
N TYR A 310 33.78 -1.58 38.72
CA TYR A 310 34.87 -1.04 37.90
C TYR A 310 36.19 -0.94 38.67
N GLU A 311 36.17 -0.32 39.86
CA GLU A 311 37.36 -0.14 40.68
C GLU A 311 37.95 -1.47 41.18
N ALA A 312 37.08 -2.42 41.53
CA ALA A 312 37.51 -3.75 41.94
C ALA A 312 38.14 -4.53 40.77
N ALA A 313 37.58 -4.39 39.56
CA ALA A 313 38.09 -5.05 38.37
C ALA A 313 39.52 -4.60 38.03
N ILE A 314 39.78 -3.30 37.97
CA ILE A 314 41.08 -2.77 37.53
C ILE A 314 42.21 -2.98 38.57
N LYS A 315 41.88 -3.12 39.86
CA LYS A 315 42.85 -3.33 40.95
C LYS A 315 43.28 -4.79 41.12
N GLY A 316 42.67 -5.73 40.40
CA GLY A 316 43.03 -7.15 40.47
C GLY A 316 44.39 -7.47 39.82
N ASP A 317 44.85 -8.71 40.04
CA ASP A 317 46.14 -9.21 39.54
C ASP A 317 46.15 -9.55 38.04
N SER A 318 44.97 -9.78 37.45
CA SER A 318 44.83 -10.10 36.03
C SER A 318 44.76 -8.83 35.17
N PRO A 319 45.37 -8.81 33.97
CA PRO A 319 45.11 -7.75 32.99
C PRO A 319 43.61 -7.68 32.63
N VAL A 320 43.09 -6.47 32.45
CA VAL A 320 41.66 -6.23 32.17
C VAL A 320 41.49 -5.40 30.91
N VAL A 321 40.58 -5.82 30.04
CA VAL A 321 40.09 -5.05 28.89
C VAL A 321 38.65 -4.66 29.18
N ILE A 322 38.35 -3.37 29.04
CA ILE A 322 36.99 -2.86 29.23
C ILE A 322 36.50 -2.29 27.90
N ASP A 323 35.44 -2.91 27.36
CA ASP A 323 34.66 -2.43 26.22
C ASP A 323 33.59 -1.45 26.69
N PHE A 324 33.67 -0.21 26.23
CA PHE A 324 32.63 0.78 26.41
C PHE A 324 31.75 0.79 25.17
N TYR A 325 30.48 0.45 25.38
CA TYR A 325 29.50 0.27 24.31
C TYR A 325 28.19 0.98 24.66
N ALA A 326 27.29 1.04 23.69
CA ALA A 326 25.90 1.41 23.93
C ALA A 326 24.97 0.40 23.24
N PRO A 327 23.79 0.11 23.80
CA PRO A 327 22.80 -0.82 23.23
C PRO A 327 22.45 -0.48 21.78
N TRP A 328 22.37 0.81 21.45
CA TRP A 328 22.05 1.32 20.12
C TRP A 328 23.26 1.33 19.15
N CYS A 329 24.49 1.10 19.62
CA CYS A 329 25.70 1.18 18.81
C CYS A 329 25.85 -0.04 17.88
N GLY A 330 25.52 0.13 16.59
CA GLY A 330 25.63 -0.92 15.59
C GLY A 330 27.05 -1.48 15.40
N LYS A 331 28.09 -0.64 15.55
CA LYS A 331 29.49 -1.07 15.47
C LYS A 331 29.93 -1.91 16.66
N CYS A 332 29.37 -1.64 17.84
CA CYS A 332 29.60 -2.43 19.04
C CYS A 332 29.00 -3.82 18.88
N ARG A 333 27.77 -3.92 18.36
CA ARG A 333 27.14 -5.22 18.00
C ARG A 333 27.96 -6.03 17.01
N GLN A 334 28.48 -5.41 15.95
CA GLN A 334 29.32 -6.08 14.95
C GLN A 334 30.66 -6.58 15.53
N LEU A 335 31.13 -5.99 16.63
CA LEU A 335 32.36 -6.38 17.29
C LEU A 335 32.16 -7.52 18.29
N GLY A 336 30.95 -7.68 18.82
CA GLY A 336 30.61 -8.66 19.87
C GLY A 336 31.18 -10.08 19.64
N PRO A 337 30.90 -10.74 18.50
CA PRO A 337 31.43 -12.08 18.23
C PRO A 337 32.96 -12.16 18.25
N PHE A 338 33.63 -11.10 17.79
CA PHE A 338 35.09 -11.02 17.80
C PHE A 338 35.63 -10.85 19.23
N LEU A 339 34.94 -10.09 20.09
CA LEU A 339 35.31 -9.97 21.49
C LEU A 339 35.10 -11.31 22.22
N ASP A 340 34.01 -12.02 21.94
CA ASP A 340 33.74 -13.34 22.48
C ASP A 340 34.83 -14.36 22.08
N GLU A 341 35.34 -14.31 20.84
CA GLU A 341 36.50 -15.10 20.40
C GLU A 341 37.78 -14.75 21.16
N LEU A 342 38.01 -13.46 21.47
CA LEU A 342 39.17 -13.04 22.26
C LEU A 342 39.11 -13.55 23.70
N VAL A 343 37.92 -13.62 24.31
CA VAL A 343 37.73 -14.24 25.63
C VAL A 343 38.21 -15.69 25.63
N ASP A 344 37.82 -16.46 24.62
CA ASP A 344 38.21 -17.88 24.52
C ASP A 344 39.73 -18.02 24.29
N LYS A 345 40.32 -17.11 23.51
CA LYS A 345 41.74 -17.17 23.13
C LYS A 345 42.69 -16.75 24.25
N TYR A 346 42.27 -15.84 25.13
CA TYR A 346 43.13 -15.24 26.17
C TYR A 346 42.54 -15.41 27.57
N PRO A 347 42.54 -16.64 28.14
CA PRO A 347 41.91 -16.93 29.43
C PRO A 347 42.57 -16.20 30.63
N ASN A 348 43.81 -15.71 30.45
CA ASN A 348 44.54 -14.96 31.48
C ASN A 348 44.17 -13.47 31.52
N VAL A 349 43.38 -12.99 30.54
CA VAL A 349 42.92 -11.60 30.44
C VAL A 349 41.43 -11.55 30.76
N LYS A 350 41.02 -10.65 31.66
CA LYS A 350 39.61 -10.42 31.96
C LYS A 350 39.01 -9.45 30.95
N PHE A 351 37.92 -9.84 30.30
CA PHE A 351 37.17 -8.96 29.41
C PHE A 351 35.86 -8.56 30.06
N MET A 352 35.66 -7.25 30.16
CA MET A 352 34.49 -6.65 30.79
C MET A 352 33.85 -5.62 29.86
N LYS A 353 32.59 -5.28 30.11
CA LYS A 353 31.85 -4.29 29.33
C LYS A 353 31.12 -3.27 30.21
N ILE A 354 31.10 -2.02 29.78
CA ILE A 354 30.34 -0.92 30.38
C ILE A 354 29.38 -0.36 29.34
N ASP A 355 28.09 -0.34 29.69
CA ASP A 355 27.07 0.38 28.94
C ASP A 355 27.15 1.87 29.29
N THR A 356 27.52 2.69 28.31
CA THR A 356 27.66 4.14 28.49
C THR A 356 26.31 4.87 28.61
N THR A 357 25.20 4.18 28.40
CA THR A 357 23.83 4.71 28.58
C THR A 357 23.22 4.31 29.92
N HIS A 358 23.92 3.51 30.71
CA HIS A 358 23.49 3.15 32.06
C HIS A 358 23.76 4.33 33.01
N GLU A 359 22.69 5.00 33.45
CA GLU A 359 22.71 6.23 34.25
C GLU A 359 23.70 6.21 35.43
N PRO A 360 23.80 5.14 36.26
CA PRO A 360 24.77 5.06 37.36
C PRO A 360 26.25 5.14 36.93
N LEU A 361 26.57 4.88 35.67
CA LEU A 361 27.93 4.83 35.11
C LEU A 361 28.25 6.01 34.18
N GLU A 362 27.29 6.86 33.86
CA GLU A 362 27.53 8.05 33.02
C GLU A 362 28.65 8.96 33.57
N PRO A 363 28.71 9.29 34.89
CA PRO A 363 29.80 10.11 35.43
C PRO A 363 31.17 9.44 35.27
N LEU A 364 31.22 8.11 35.43
CA LEU A 364 32.46 7.34 35.25
C LEU A 364 32.91 7.37 33.79
N CYS A 365 31.99 7.21 32.84
CA CYS A 365 32.32 7.24 31.41
C CYS A 365 32.85 8.62 30.99
N ALA A 366 32.28 9.69 31.54
CA ALA A 366 32.75 11.05 31.33
C ALA A 366 34.15 11.29 31.93
N GLU A 367 34.39 10.85 33.17
CA GLU A 367 35.71 10.91 33.83
C GLU A 367 36.79 10.15 33.04
N LEU A 368 36.44 8.97 32.51
CA LEU A 368 37.33 8.16 31.68
C LEU A 368 37.51 8.71 30.25
N GLY A 369 36.85 9.82 29.91
CA GLY A 369 36.99 10.50 28.62
C GLY A 369 36.42 9.71 27.44
N VAL A 370 35.42 8.85 27.67
CA VAL A 370 34.79 8.04 26.62
C VAL A 370 33.87 8.93 25.77
N LYS A 371 34.33 9.31 24.58
CA LYS A 371 33.61 10.19 23.64
C LYS A 371 33.15 9.51 22.35
N THR A 372 33.64 8.30 22.08
CA THR A 372 33.43 7.62 20.81
C THR A 372 33.29 6.13 21.05
N LEU A 373 32.28 5.50 20.46
CA LEU A 373 31.98 4.07 20.64
C LEU A 373 32.27 3.26 19.35
N PRO A 374 32.63 1.97 19.48
CA PRO A 374 33.09 1.34 20.72
C PRO A 374 34.42 1.95 21.19
N ALA A 375 34.68 1.94 22.50
CA ALA A 375 35.99 2.29 23.04
C ALA A 375 36.54 1.16 23.91
N PHE A 376 37.85 0.93 23.84
CA PHE A 376 38.55 -0.08 24.61
C PHE A 376 39.62 0.57 25.46
N LYS A 377 39.57 0.32 26.76
CA LYS A 377 40.65 0.67 27.70
C LYS A 377 41.26 -0.59 28.30
N PHE A 378 42.55 -0.51 28.59
CA PHE A 378 43.39 -1.66 28.93
C PHE A 378 44.12 -1.38 30.24
N PHE A 379 43.91 -2.23 31.24
CA PHE A 379 44.42 -2.04 32.59
C PHE A 379 45.28 -3.22 33.05
N LYS A 380 46.31 -2.94 33.85
CA LYS A 380 47.11 -3.94 34.58
C LYS A 380 47.58 -3.32 35.89
N ASN A 381 47.43 -4.02 37.02
CA ASN A 381 47.83 -3.56 38.35
C ASN A 381 47.28 -2.15 38.69
N GLY A 382 46.01 -1.87 38.37
CA GLY A 382 45.35 -0.59 38.65
C GLY A 382 45.75 0.57 37.74
N LYS A 383 46.59 0.35 36.71
CA LYS A 383 47.04 1.41 35.77
C LYS A 383 46.62 1.10 34.34
N GLU A 384 46.28 2.15 33.61
CA GLU A 384 46.06 2.07 32.16
C GLU A 384 47.42 1.84 31.46
N VAL A 385 47.53 0.77 30.69
CA VAL A 385 48.82 0.31 30.11
C VAL A 385 49.05 0.76 28.67
N GLN A 386 48.04 1.33 28.02
CA GLN A 386 48.15 1.90 26.69
C GLN A 386 47.04 2.92 26.42
N GLU A 387 47.18 3.69 25.36
CA GLU A 387 46.15 4.62 24.89
C GLU A 387 44.84 3.89 24.53
N PRO A 388 43.68 4.53 24.78
CA PRO A 388 42.39 3.97 24.41
C PRO A 388 42.29 3.70 22.90
N ILE A 389 41.71 2.56 22.54
CA ILE A 389 41.36 2.27 21.14
C ILE A 389 39.90 2.62 20.94
N THR A 390 39.61 3.55 20.03
CA THR A 390 38.24 3.96 19.70
C THR A 390 37.86 3.57 18.28
N GLY A 391 36.58 3.27 18.08
CA GLY A 391 35.98 2.84 16.82
C GLY A 391 36.18 1.37 16.50
N TYR A 392 35.64 0.95 15.35
CA TYR A 392 35.68 -0.44 14.88
C TYR A 392 37.07 -0.82 14.34
N LYS A 393 38.02 -1.12 15.24
CA LYS A 393 39.42 -1.42 14.90
C LYS A 393 39.86 -2.78 15.47
N LYS A 394 39.26 -3.87 14.97
CA LYS A 394 39.48 -5.26 15.43
C LYS A 394 40.97 -5.63 15.59
N GLN A 395 41.79 -5.32 14.58
CA GLN A 395 43.22 -5.67 14.58
C GLN A 395 43.98 -5.00 15.72
N LEU A 396 43.77 -3.70 15.95
CA LEU A 396 44.44 -2.98 17.03
C LEU A 396 44.01 -3.51 18.41
N VAL A 397 42.74 -3.89 18.57
CA VAL A 397 42.26 -4.50 19.82
C VAL A 397 42.96 -5.84 20.06
N ALA A 398 43.04 -6.72 19.06
CA ALA A 398 43.75 -7.99 19.19
C ALA A 398 45.24 -7.81 19.51
N GLU A 399 45.91 -6.87 18.84
CA GLU A 399 47.33 -6.57 19.09
C GLU A 399 47.58 -6.04 20.50
N ALA A 400 46.68 -5.18 21.01
CA ALA A 400 46.73 -4.67 22.37
C ALA A 400 46.55 -5.78 23.41
N VAL A 401 45.56 -6.66 23.22
CA VAL A 401 45.35 -7.83 24.08
C VAL A 401 46.58 -8.75 24.08
N ASN A 402 47.16 -8.99 22.92
CA ASN A 402 48.33 -9.85 22.79
C ASN A 402 49.58 -9.30 23.49
N LYS A 403 49.67 -7.99 23.70
CA LYS A 403 50.79 -7.36 24.44
C LYS A 403 50.64 -7.47 25.96
N MET A 404 49.42 -7.70 26.46
CA MET A 404 49.14 -7.76 27.90
C MET A 404 48.99 -9.18 28.45
N ALA A 405 48.56 -10.12 27.60
CA ALA A 405 48.49 -11.55 27.87
C ALA A 405 49.90 -12.15 28.03
#